data_AF-A0A3D2RTM5-F1
#
_entry.id   AF-A0A3D2RTM5-F1
#
_cell.length_a   1.000
_cell.length_b   1.000
_cell.length_c   1.000
_cell.angle_alpha   90.00
_cell.angle_beta   90.00
_cell.angle_gamma   90.00
#
_symmetry.space_group_name_H-M   'P 1'
#
loop_
_entity.id
_entity.type
_entity.pdbx_description
1 polymer ?
#
loop_
_entity_poly.entity_id
_entity_poly.type
_entity_poly.pdbx_seq_one_letter_code
_entity_poly.pdbx_strand_id
1 'polypeptide(L)'
;MKIGVTQIILGNMSIDDTIDLCRAAGYQAVELTFRDGKDIHVDLDDDHIRAVAKKFYEADIEITSITALKGSLLSSDSSERVEAAKSVE
;
A
#
# COMPACT_ATOMS: atom_id res chain seq x y z
N MET A 1 0.06 21.55 -5.05
CA MET A 1 -0.43 20.71 -3.93
C MET A 1 -1.33 19.66 -4.54
N LYS A 2 -1.01 18.37 -4.40
CA LYS A 2 -1.84 17.26 -4.92
C LYS A 2 -2.87 16.85 -3.86
N ILE A 3 -4.06 16.47 -4.28
CA ILE A 3 -5.09 15.90 -3.40
C ILE A 3 -4.97 14.38 -3.47
N GLY A 4 -4.84 13.72 -2.32
CA GLY A 4 -4.70 12.27 -2.24
C GLY A 4 -5.74 11.60 -1.35
N VAL A 5 -5.77 10.27 -1.42
CA VAL A 5 -6.65 9.41 -0.62
C VAL A 5 -5.84 8.27 0.02
N THR A 6 -6.21 7.85 1.23
CA THR A 6 -5.62 6.66 1.86
C THR A 6 -6.49 5.43 1.58
N GLN A 7 -5.87 4.33 1.19
CA GLN A 7 -6.59 3.06 0.96
C GLN A 7 -7.25 2.54 2.24
N ILE A 8 -6.82 3.00 3.43
CA ILE A 8 -7.43 2.62 4.71
C ILE A 8 -8.94 2.88 4.73
N ILE A 9 -9.39 4.01 4.16
CA ILE A 9 -10.80 4.40 4.15
C ILE A 9 -11.59 3.77 2.99
N LEU A 10 -10.91 3.11 2.05
CA LEU A 10 -11.50 2.46 0.88
C LEU A 10 -11.90 1.00 1.15
N GLY A 11 -11.66 0.52 2.38
CA GLY A 11 -12.09 -0.78 2.86
C GLY A 11 -11.44 -1.94 2.10
N ASN A 12 -12.21 -2.60 1.23
CA ASN A 12 -11.84 -3.83 0.55
C ASN A 12 -11.67 -3.67 -0.97
N MET A 13 -11.69 -2.44 -1.49
CA MET A 13 -11.50 -2.17 -2.92
C MET A 13 -10.22 -2.81 -3.47
N SER A 14 -10.31 -3.36 -4.68
CA SER A 14 -9.14 -3.82 -5.41
C SER A 14 -8.25 -2.63 -5.81
N ILE A 15 -7.04 -2.92 -6.30
CA ILE A 15 -6.18 -1.89 -6.89
C ILE A 15 -6.84 -1.21 -8.09
N ASP A 16 -7.52 -1.98 -8.94
CA ASP A 16 -8.17 -1.44 -10.13
C ASP A 16 -9.35 -0.54 -9.75
N ASP A 17 -10.18 -0.96 -8.78
CA ASP A 17 -11.28 -0.12 -8.26
C ASP A 17 -10.75 1.16 -7.59
N THR A 18 -9.60 1.08 -6.91
CA THR A 18 -8.95 2.24 -6.28
C THR A 18 -8.49 3.25 -7.34
N ILE A 19 -7.89 2.77 -8.44
CA ILE A 19 -7.46 3.61 -9.56
C ILE A 19 -8.67 4.28 -10.22
N ASP A 20 -9.73 3.53 -10.46
CA ASP A 20 -10.96 4.05 -11.06
C ASP A 20 -11.62 5.11 -10.17
N LEU A 21 -11.65 4.90 -8.85
CA LEU A 21 -12.10 5.89 -7.89
C LEU A 21 -11.24 7.16 -7.93
N CYS A 22 -9.92 7.02 -7.95
CA CYS A 22 -9.03 8.18 -8.03
C CYS A 22 -9.28 9.00 -9.29
N ARG A 23 -9.46 8.36 -10.45
CA ARG A 23 -9.79 9.04 -11.70
C ARG A 23 -11.16 9.72 -11.66
N ALA A 24 -12.18 9.02 -11.16
CA ALA A 24 -13.55 9.53 -11.10
C ALA A 24 -13.69 10.71 -10.12
N ALA A 25 -12.97 10.67 -8.99
CA ALA A 25 -13.04 11.68 -7.93
C ALA A 25 -11.97 12.79 -8.05
N GLY A 26 -11.01 12.66 -8.98
CA GLY A 26 -9.94 13.63 -9.19
C GLY A 26 -8.82 13.56 -8.15
N TYR A 27 -8.61 12.41 -7.49
CA TYR A 27 -7.44 12.19 -6.65
C TYR A 27 -6.20 11.98 -7.52
N GLN A 28 -5.12 12.67 -7.15
CA GLN A 28 -3.84 12.69 -7.87
C GLN A 28 -2.75 11.89 -7.14
N ALA A 29 -3.06 11.42 -5.93
CA ALA A 29 -2.14 10.68 -5.07
C ALA A 29 -2.88 9.61 -4.26
N VAL A 30 -2.17 8.55 -3.89
CA VAL A 30 -2.67 7.48 -3.04
C VAL A 30 -1.65 7.10 -1.97
N GLU A 31 -2.14 6.81 -0.78
CA GLU A 31 -1.43 6.02 0.22
C GLU A 31 -1.91 4.59 0.16
N LEU A 32 -1.00 3.65 -0.14
CA LEU A 32 -1.33 2.23 -0.20
C LEU A 32 -1.23 1.59 1.18
N THR A 33 -2.12 0.65 1.47
CA THR A 33 -2.10 -0.10 2.73
C THR A 33 -1.91 -1.59 2.47
N PHE A 34 -0.75 -2.12 2.87
CA PHE A 34 -0.43 -3.53 2.75
C PHE A 34 -1.17 -4.30 3.85
N ARG A 35 -1.99 -5.28 3.46
CA ARG A 35 -2.79 -6.10 4.38
C ARG A 35 -2.93 -7.52 3.87
N ASP A 36 -2.88 -8.49 4.78
CA ASP A 36 -3.07 -9.90 4.42
C ASP A 36 -4.43 -10.14 3.74
N GLY A 37 -4.42 -10.99 2.70
CA GLY A 37 -5.62 -11.31 1.92
C GLY A 37 -6.07 -10.20 0.97
N LYS A 38 -5.21 -9.22 0.66
CA LYS A 38 -5.44 -8.19 -0.35
C LYS A 38 -4.47 -8.29 -1.51
N ASP A 39 -4.82 -7.61 -2.61
CA ASP A 39 -3.99 -7.43 -3.81
C ASP A 39 -2.59 -6.92 -3.50
N ILE A 40 -2.45 -6.16 -2.40
CA ILE A 40 -1.18 -5.72 -1.86
C ILE A 40 -1.06 -6.16 -0.40
N HIS A 41 0.00 -6.91 -0.12
CA HIS A 41 0.31 -7.46 1.20
C HIS A 41 1.82 -7.61 1.38
N VAL A 42 2.28 -7.79 2.62
CA VAL A 42 3.72 -7.80 2.96
C VAL A 42 4.52 -8.98 2.38
N ASP A 43 3.83 -10.01 1.90
CA ASP A 43 4.44 -11.20 1.28
C ASP A 43 4.41 -11.14 -0.25
N LEU A 44 4.09 -9.98 -0.85
CA LEU A 44 4.08 -9.82 -2.31
C LEU A 44 5.52 -9.80 -2.82
N ASP A 45 5.81 -10.51 -3.90
CA ASP A 45 7.14 -10.44 -4.51
C ASP A 45 7.36 -9.11 -5.26
N ASP A 46 8.63 -8.82 -5.53
CA ASP A 46 9.06 -7.60 -6.22
C ASP A 46 8.37 -7.38 -7.58
N ASP A 47 8.11 -8.44 -8.35
CA ASP A 47 7.55 -8.31 -9.69
C ASP A 47 6.09 -7.90 -9.63
N HIS A 48 5.34 -8.45 -8.68
CA HIS A 48 3.97 -8.01 -8.39
C HIS A 48 3.93 -6.59 -7.81
N ILE A 49 4.88 -6.20 -6.96
CA ILE A 49 4.99 -4.81 -6.47
C ILE A 49 5.20 -3.84 -7.64
N ARG A 50 6.14 -4.17 -8.54
CA ARG A 50 6.39 -3.38 -9.77
C ARG A 50 5.17 -3.32 -10.67
N ALA A 51 4.43 -4.42 -10.80
CA ALA A 51 3.20 -4.45 -11.59
C ALA A 51 2.14 -3.48 -11.03
N VAL A 52 1.95 -3.43 -9.70
CA VAL A 52 1.02 -2.47 -9.10
C VAL A 52 1.52 -1.04 -9.25
N ALA A 53 2.80 -0.77 -9.01
CA ALA A 53 3.38 0.56 -9.22
C ALA A 53 3.18 1.05 -10.66
N LYS A 54 3.34 0.15 -11.64
CA LYS A 54 3.09 0.44 -13.06
C LYS A 54 1.64 0.83 -13.33
N LYS A 55 0.66 0.16 -12.71
CA LYS A 55 -0.77 0.52 -12.86
C LYS A 55 -1.06 1.95 -12.40
N PHE A 56 -0.54 2.36 -11.24
CA PHE A 56 -0.71 3.74 -10.75
C PHE A 56 0.03 4.77 -11.62
N TYR A 57 1.26 4.44 -12.07
CA TYR A 57 2.02 5.28 -12.99
C TYR A 57 1.26 5.51 -14.31
N GLU A 58 0.75 4.45 -14.93
CA GLU A 58 -0.05 4.53 -16.16
C GLU A 58 -1.38 5.29 -15.97
N ALA A 59 -1.84 5.40 -14.71
CA ALA A 59 -3.02 6.17 -14.36
C ALA A 59 -2.75 7.63 -13.99
N ASP A 60 -1.49 8.09 -14.04
CA ASP A 60 -1.07 9.42 -13.59
C ASP A 60 -1.45 9.71 -12.12
N ILE A 61 -1.40 8.67 -11.27
CA ILE A 61 -1.66 8.75 -9.84
C ILE A 61 -0.35 8.45 -9.10
N GLU A 62 0.08 9.37 -8.25
CA GLU A 62 1.30 9.20 -7.46
C GLU A 62 1.06 8.32 -6.23
N ILE A 63 1.89 7.29 -6.03
CA ILE A 63 1.94 6.60 -4.74
C ILE A 63 2.86 7.44 -3.83
N THR A 64 2.27 8.12 -2.84
CA THR A 64 3.02 9.06 -1.99
C THR A 64 3.50 8.42 -0.69
N SER A 65 2.81 7.40 -0.21
CA SER A 65 3.16 6.68 1.01
C SER A 65 2.66 5.25 0.98
N ILE A 66 3.27 4.42 1.81
CA ILE A 66 2.89 3.04 2.05
C ILE A 66 2.74 2.86 3.56
N THR A 67 1.61 2.28 3.97
CA THR A 67 1.42 1.77 5.32
C THR A 67 1.47 0.25 5.26
N ALA A 68 2.44 -0.35 5.94
CA ALA A 68 2.62 -1.79 6.00
C ALA A 68 3.00 -2.20 7.43
N LEU A 69 2.63 -3.42 7.82
CA LEU A 69 3.04 -3.99 9.09
C LEU A 69 3.14 -5.50 8.97
N LYS A 70 4.33 -6.06 9.20
CA LYS A 70 4.55 -7.49 9.41
C LYS A 70 4.99 -7.70 10.85
N GLY A 71 4.09 -8.15 11.73
CA GLY A 71 4.36 -8.29 13.17
C GLY A 71 4.24 -6.97 13.94
N SER A 72 5.02 -6.78 15.01
CA SER A 72 4.94 -5.59 15.85
C SER A 72 6.32 -5.05 16.22
N LEU A 73 6.60 -3.80 15.82
CA LEU A 73 7.79 -3.06 16.23
C LEU A 73 7.75 -2.66 17.73
N LEU A 74 6.60 -2.85 18.38
CA LEU A 74 6.38 -2.54 19.80
C LEU A 74 6.22 -3.80 20.66
N SER A 75 6.48 -4.99 20.12
CA SER A 75 6.41 -6.24 20.90
C SER A 75 7.34 -6.19 22.11
N SER A 76 6.96 -6.82 23.21
CA SER A 76 7.85 -7.01 24.36
C SER A 76 8.99 -8.00 24.04
N ASP A 77 8.79 -8.92 23.10
CA ASP A 77 9.82 -9.85 22.64
C ASP A 77 10.76 -9.15 21.65
N SER A 78 12.06 -9.12 21.96
CA SER A 78 13.07 -8.53 21.08
C SER A 78 13.22 -9.25 19.75
N SER A 79 13.02 -10.56 19.72
CA SER A 79 13.12 -11.37 18.51
C SER A 79 12.01 -10.99 17.54
N GLU A 80 10.77 -10.84 18.04
CA GLU A 80 9.64 -10.39 17.24
C GLU A 80 9.85 -8.97 16.68
N ARG A 81 10.41 -8.05 17.46
CA ARG A 81 10.71 -6.69 16.98
C ARG A 81 11.75 -6.70 15.87
N VAL A 82 12.80 -7.51 15.98
CA VAL A 82 13.85 -7.63 14.96
C VAL A 82 13.29 -8.21 13.66
N GLU A 83 12.45 -9.25 13.74
CA GLU A 83 11.79 -9.79 12.55
C GLU A 83 10.82 -8.79 11.92
N ALA A 84 10.05 -8.05 12.72
CA ALA A 84 9.16 -7.01 12.21
C ALA A 84 9.92 -5.86 11.53
N ALA A 85 11.11 -5.50 12.02
CA ALA A 85 11.93 -4.44 11.42
C ALA A 85 12.41 -4.78 9.99
N LYS A 86 12.55 -6.05 9.64
CA LYS A 86 12.90 -6.46 8.26
C LYS A 86 11.82 -6.12 7.23
N SER A 87 10.60 -5.80 7.68
CA SER A 87 9.50 -5.40 6.79
C SER A 87 9.53 -3.93 6.37
N VAL A 88 10.47 -3.16 6.90
CA VAL A 88 10.65 -1.72 6.59
C VAL A 88 12.04 -1.41 6.00
N GLU A 89 12.88 -2.42 5.79
CA GLU A 89 14.19 -2.33 5.11
C GLU A 89 14.05 -2.59 3.60
#